data_AF-A0A0Q6AH50-F1
#
_entry.id   AF-A0A0Q6AH50-F1
#
_cell.length_a   1.000
_cell.length_b   1.000
_cell.length_c   1.000
_cell.angle_alpha   90.00
_cell.angle_beta   90.00
_cell.angle_gamma   90.00
#
_symmetry.space_group_name_H-M   'P 1'
#
loop_
_entity.id
_entity.type
_entity.pdbx_description
1 polymer ?
#
loop_
_entity_poly.entity_id
_entity_poly.type
_entity_poly.pdbx_seq_one_letter_code
_entity_poly.pdbx_strand_id
1 'polypeptide(L)' 'MYSLIVTAKLNDIDPQAWLADVLTRIADMPQNRLGELLPWNWRPTASTPALARAA' A
#
# COMPACT_ATOMS: atom_id res chain seq x y z
N MET A 1 18.37 -10.79 -7.28
CA MET A 1 17.43 -10.54 -6.16
C MET A 1 17.01 -9.08 -6.25
N TYR A 2 15.82 -8.77 -6.78
CA TYR A 2 15.29 -7.40 -6.78
C TYR A 2 14.47 -7.19 -5.50
N SER A 3 14.70 -6.08 -4.80
CA SER A 3 13.93 -5.77 -3.59
C SER A 3 12.52 -5.32 -3.97
N LEU A 4 11.55 -5.53 -3.08
CA LEU A 4 10.18 -5.06 -3.27
C LEU A 4 10.09 -3.55 -3.48
N ILE A 5 11.04 -2.79 -2.90
CA ILE A 5 11.17 -1.33 -3.11
C ILE A 5 11.48 -1.02 -4.58
N VAL A 6 12.40 -1.76 -5.20
CA VAL A 6 12.72 -1.58 -6.63
C VAL A 6 11.51 -1.96 -7.47
N THR A 7 10.79 -3.03 -7.12
CA THR A 7 9.56 -3.42 -7.82
C THR A 7 8.47 -2.36 -7.74
N ALA A 8 8.28 -1.70 -6.59
CA ALA A 8 7.33 -0.59 -6.47
C ALA A 8 7.67 0.56 -7.42
N LYS A 9 8.95 0.96 -7.47
CA LYS A 9 9.43 1.99 -8.41
C LYS A 9 9.18 1.63 -9.88
N LEU A 10 9.38 0.36 -10.24
CA LEU A 10 9.14 -0.13 -11.60
C LEU A 10 7.65 -0.18 -11.99
N ASN A 11 6.74 -0.11 -11.02
CA ASN A 11 5.29 -0.05 -11.25
C ASN A 11 4.74 1.38 -11.09
N ASP A 12 5.60 2.40 -11.14
CA ASP A 12 5.23 3.82 -10.95
C ASP A 12 4.53 4.09 -9.60
N ILE A 13 4.85 3.28 -8.59
CA ILE A 13 4.28 3.37 -7.25
C ILE A 13 5.30 4.00 -6.32
N ASP A 14 4.84 4.96 -5.51
CA ASP A 14 5.65 5.53 -4.43
C ASP A 14 6.00 4.43 -3.41
N PRO A 15 7.29 4.07 -3.23
CA PRO A 15 7.66 2.96 -2.38
C PRO A 15 7.38 3.22 -0.90
N GLN A 16 7.39 4.48 -0.46
CA GLN A 16 7.15 4.84 0.93
C GLN A 16 5.67 4.69 1.27
N ALA A 17 4.78 5.22 0.43
CA ALA A 17 3.34 5.11 0.59
C ALA A 17 2.88 3.65 0.53
N TRP A 18 3.41 2.88 -0.44
CA TRP A 18 3.15 1.45 -0.56
C TRP A 18 3.61 0.69 0.69
N LEU A 19 4.87 0.87 1.10
CA LEU A 19 5.42 0.13 2.24
C LEU A 19 4.71 0.47 3.55
N ALA A 20 4.40 1.75 3.80
CA ALA A 20 3.67 2.18 5.00
C ALA A 20 2.29 1.51 5.10
N ASP A 21 1.58 1.46 3.97
CA ASP A 21 0.26 0.85 3.90
C ASP A 21 0.32 -0.67 4.03
N VAL A 22 1.30 -1.32 3.38
CA VAL A 22 1.54 -2.77 3.53
C VAL A 22 1.85 -3.12 4.98
N LEU A 23 2.76 -2.38 5.64
CA LEU A 23 3.12 -2.62 7.04
C LEU A 23 1.93 -2.43 7.99
N THR A 24 1.01 -1.51 7.66
CA THR A 24 -0.20 -1.28 8.45
C THR A 24 -1.20 -2.43 8.30
N ARG A 25 -1.36 -2.97 7.08
CA ARG A 25 -2.39 -4.00 6.79
C ARG A 25 -1.92 -5.44 6.97
N ILE A 26 -0.62 -5.70 6.94
CA ILE A 26 -0.08 -7.07 6.93
C ILE A 26 -0.43 -7.85 8.20
N ALA A 27 -0.58 -7.17 9.34
CA ALA A 27 -0.96 -7.79 10.61
C ALA A 27 -2.43 -8.25 10.63
N ASP A 28 -3.31 -7.54 9.92
CA ASP A 28 -4.75 -7.78 9.91
C ASP A 28 -5.22 -8.62 8.72
N MET A 29 -4.35 -8.87 7.74
CA MET A 29 -4.70 -9.61 6.51
C MET A 29 -4.41 -11.11 6.61
N PRO A 30 -5.32 -11.97 6.15
CA PRO A 30 -5.06 -13.40 6.04
C PRO A 30 -3.97 -13.68 5.01
N GLN A 31 -3.13 -14.67 5.30
CA GLN A 31 -1.90 -14.96 4.54
C GLN A 31 -2.16 -15.26 3.04
N ASN A 32 -3.33 -15.81 2.72
CA ASN A 32 -3.76 -16.10 1.35
C ASN A 32 -4.08 -14.85 0.51
N ARG A 33 -4.24 -13.67 1.15
CA ARG A 33 -4.51 -12.39 0.49
C ARG A 33 -3.32 -11.45 0.44
N LEU A 34 -2.16 -11.84 0.98
CA LEU A 34 -0.95 -11.00 0.94
C LEU A 34 -0.52 -10.65 -0.49
N GLY A 35 -0.88 -11.48 -1.49
CA GLY A 35 -0.65 -11.18 -2.90
C GLY A 35 -1.36 -9.91 -3.40
N GLU A 36 -2.41 -9.46 -2.72
CA GLU A 36 -3.13 -8.20 -3.01
C GLU A 36 -2.31 -6.96 -2.59
N LEU A 37 -1.34 -7.13 -1.68
CA LEU A 37 -0.45 -6.06 -1.21
C LEU A 37 0.79 -5.89 -2.10
N LEU A 38 0.98 -6.74 -3.11
CA LEU A 38 2.10 -6.59 -4.03
C LEU A 38 1.93 -5.33 -4.88
N PRO A 39 3.02 -4.64 -5.29
CA PRO A 39 2.92 -3.32 -5.92
C PRO A 39 1.93 -3.28 -7.10
N TRP A 40 1.96 -4.28 -8.00
CA TRP A 40 1.07 -4.32 -9.16
C TRP A 40 -0.43 -4.54 -8.83
N ASN A 41 -0.76 -5.02 -7.63
CA ASN A 41 -2.13 -5.20 -7.16
C ASN A 41 -2.54 -4.13 -6.13
N TRP A 42 -1.60 -3.29 -5.71
CA TRP A 42 -1.78 -2.39 -4.60
C TRP A 42 -2.87 -1.35 -4.87
N ARG A 43 -3.83 -1.25 -3.94
CA ARG A 43 -4.87 -0.23 -3.94
C ARG A 43 -4.71 0.63 -2.70
N PRO A 44 -4.33 1.91 -2.85
CA PRO A 44 -4.29 2.83 -1.74
C PRO A 44 -5.67 2.86 -1.08
N THR A 45 -5.74 2.56 0.21
CA THR A 45 -6.93 2.85 0.98
C THR A 45 -6.96 4.36 0.97
N ALA A 46 -7.91 4.93 0.24
CA ALA A 46 -8.18 6.35 0.33
C ALA A 46 -8.36 6.62 1.82
N SER A 47 -7.34 7.22 2.43
CA SER A 47 -7.47 7.79 3.75
C SER A 47 -8.47 8.90 3.54
N THR A 48 -9.76 8.58 3.76
CA THR A 48 -10.83 9.56 3.75
C THR A 48 -10.31 10.71 4.60
N PRO A 49 -10.06 11.91 4.02
CA PRO A 49 -9.65 13.02 4.85
C PRO A 49 -10.85 13.31 5.75
N ALA A 50 -10.73 12.89 7.01
CA ALA A 50 -11.69 13.24 8.02
C ALA A 50 -11.69 14.77 8.12
N LEU A 51 -12.84 15.37 7.81
CA LEU A 51 -13.20 16.76 8.10
C LEU A 51 -12.73 17.85 7.11
N ALA A 52 -13.40 17.92 5.96
CA ALA A 52 -13.64 19.19 5.23
C ALA A 52 -15.08 19.68 5.45
N ARG A 53 -15.56 19.66 6.70
CA ARG A 53 -16.86 20.24 7.11
C ARG A 53 -16.67 21.08 8.37
N ALA A 54 -16.11 22.28 8.20
CA ALA A 54 -16.28 23.40 9.13
C ALA A 54 -15.84 24.70 8.42
N ALA A 55 -16.77 25.30 7.67
CA ALA A 55 -16.74 26.70 7.27
C ALA A 55 -18.19 27.19 7.19
#